data_AF-A0A9D5FHH9-F1
#
_entry.id   AF-A0A9D5FHH9-F1
#
_cell.length_a   1.000
_cell.length_b   1.000
_cell.length_c   1.000
_cell.angle_alpha   90.00
_cell.angle_beta   90.00
_cell.angle_gamma   90.00
#
_symmetry.space_group_name_H-M   'P 1'
#
loop_
_entity.id
_entity.type
_entity.pdbx_description
1 polymer ?
#
loop_
_entity_poly.entity_id
_entity_poly.type
_entity_poly.pdbx_seq_one_letter_code
_entity_poly.pdbx_strand_id
1 'polypeptide(L)'
;MNIEITPFFLVLAAVIGLLIGLLVASLFSSRESKSADEKAPPADLANEGFAEVTRLWYSPSGKKIVTELDGEFYREFLVLSPDQKKRVLRILSLWSNWTSKTSESSVEKIETAGTFGGQELKPIQFEEFPATNAFHGQAISEVINPNPDFEKPGQSEPSLPEPGKPKTIAGQISLIIEKMLETSPLREKGIKLIENEHHGVDVWIGMEKFDGIDAIPYPDAQQLIRAAAAQWEREAELERKLSGNG
;
A
#
# COMPACT_ATOMS: atom_id res chain seq x y z
N MET A 1 -58.84 42.82 31.04
CA MET A 1 -57.67 42.68 31.93
C MET A 1 -56.47 43.04 31.07
N ASN A 2 -56.01 44.29 31.16
CA ASN A 2 -54.94 44.80 30.31
C ASN A 2 -53.62 44.28 30.88
N ILE A 3 -52.95 43.40 30.15
CA ILE A 3 -51.64 42.88 30.54
C ILE A 3 -50.63 43.98 30.21
N GLU A 4 -50.22 44.74 31.20
CA GLU A 4 -49.11 45.69 31.05
C GLU A 4 -47.83 44.88 30.89
N ILE A 5 -47.34 44.77 29.65
CA ILE A 5 -46.06 44.13 29.35
C ILE A 5 -44.96 45.05 29.87
N THR A 6 -44.55 44.81 31.11
CA THR A 6 -43.45 45.53 31.74
C THR A 6 -42.18 45.31 30.92
N PRO A 7 -41.30 46.31 30.73
CA PRO A 7 -40.06 46.17 29.94
C PRO A 7 -39.18 45.00 30.39
N PHE A 8 -39.30 44.57 31.65
CA PHE A 8 -38.70 43.35 32.19
C PHE A 8 -39.07 42.07 31.39
N PHE A 9 -40.33 41.92 30.96
CA PHE A 9 -40.76 40.76 30.17
C PHE A 9 -40.15 40.74 28.77
N LEU A 10 -39.90 41.90 28.18
CA LEU A 10 -39.23 42.00 26.88
C LEU A 10 -37.77 41.59 26.98
N VAL A 11 -37.08 42.01 28.04
CA VAL A 11 -35.69 41.60 28.31
C VAL A 11 -35.62 40.10 28.58
N LEU A 12 -36.55 39.56 29.39
CA LEU A 12 -36.59 38.13 29.69
C LEU A 12 -36.86 37.28 28.44
N ALA A 13 -37.79 37.71 27.57
CA ALA A 13 -38.08 37.04 26.32
C ALA A 13 -36.88 37.05 25.36
N ALA A 14 -36.12 38.15 25.30
CA ALA A 14 -34.90 38.25 24.49
C ALA A 14 -33.80 37.31 24.97
N VAL A 15 -33.59 37.21 26.29
CA VAL A 15 -32.60 36.29 26.88
C VAL A 15 -33.00 34.83 26.63
N ILE A 16 -34.28 34.49 26.81
CA ILE A 16 -34.77 33.13 26.54
C ILE A 16 -34.62 32.79 25.06
N GLY A 17 -34.95 33.71 24.15
CA GLY A 17 -34.75 33.52 22.71
C GLY A 17 -33.29 33.30 22.34
N LEU A 18 -32.37 34.04 22.98
CA LEU A 18 -30.93 33.85 22.77
C LEU A 18 -30.44 32.50 23.29
N LEU A 19 -30.89 32.07 24.46
CA LEU A 19 -30.52 30.76 25.02
C LEU A 19 -31.08 29.61 24.20
N ILE A 20 -32.33 29.69 23.75
CA ILE A 20 -32.93 28.69 22.86
C ILE A 20 -32.23 28.68 21.50
N GLY A 21 -31.94 29.86 20.94
CA GLY A 21 -31.19 29.98 19.69
C GLY A 21 -29.79 29.37 19.79
N LEU A 22 -29.09 29.59 20.90
CA LEU A 22 -27.77 29.02 21.16
C LEU A 22 -27.84 27.51 21.39
N LEU A 23 -28.88 27.02 22.08
CA LEU A 23 -29.10 25.58 22.29
C LEU A 23 -29.38 24.86 20.97
N VAL A 24 -30.21 25.45 20.09
CA VAL A 24 -30.48 24.92 18.75
C VAL A 24 -29.22 24.98 17.88
N ALA A 25 -28.49 26.11 17.89
CA ALA A 25 -27.22 26.23 17.18
C ALA A 25 -26.18 25.19 17.67
N SER A 26 -26.14 24.88 18.97
CA SER A 26 -25.25 23.87 19.53
C SER A 26 -25.60 22.45 19.08
N LEU A 27 -26.88 22.13 18.85
CA LEU A 27 -27.30 20.82 18.37
C LEU A 27 -26.96 20.62 16.89
N PHE A 28 -26.98 21.69 16.08
CA PHE A 28 -26.56 21.63 14.68
C PHE A 28 -25.03 21.79 14.50
N SER A 29 -24.33 22.43 15.43
CA SER A 29 -22.87 22.62 15.38
C SER A 29 -22.07 21.37 15.76
N SER A 30 -22.71 20.26 16.13
CA SER A 30 -22.05 18.99 16.45
C SER A 30 -21.84 18.07 15.24
N ARG A 31 -22.25 18.50 14.04
CA ARG A 31 -22.05 17.75 12.78
C ARG A 31 -21.04 18.40 11.81
N GLU A 32 -20.25 19.36 12.27
CA GLU A 32 -19.08 19.81 11.51
C GLU A 32 -17.86 19.04 12.04
N SER A 33 -17.61 17.86 11.48
CA SER A 33 -16.29 17.23 11.55
C SER A 33 -15.29 18.16 10.88
N LYS A 34 -14.66 19.00 11.70
CA LYS A 34 -13.57 19.92 11.38
C LYS A 34 -12.31 19.13 10.95
N SER A 35 -12.38 18.47 9.81
CA SER A 35 -11.28 17.71 9.19
C SER A 35 -11.45 17.52 7.68
N ALA A 36 -12.22 18.38 7.01
CA ALA A 36 -12.45 18.31 5.56
C ALA A 36 -12.18 19.66 4.85
N ASP A 37 -11.29 20.49 5.39
CA ASP A 37 -10.72 21.59 4.61
C ASP A 37 -9.59 21.06 3.71
N GLU A 38 -9.81 21.26 2.41
CA GLU A 38 -8.83 21.75 1.43
C GLU A 38 -7.70 20.84 0.95
N LYS A 39 -8.06 19.74 0.29
CA LYS A 39 -7.37 19.38 -0.96
C LYS A 39 -8.41 19.19 -2.05
N ALA A 40 -8.77 20.29 -2.70
CA ALA A 40 -9.52 20.23 -3.95
C ALA A 40 -8.77 19.34 -4.96
N PRO A 41 -9.47 18.57 -5.80
CA PRO A 41 -8.82 17.80 -6.84
C PRO A 41 -8.00 18.74 -7.74
N PRO A 42 -6.81 18.32 -8.22
CA PRO A 42 -6.04 19.13 -9.15
C PRO A 42 -6.86 19.50 -10.40
N ALA A 43 -6.54 20.64 -11.01
CA ALA A 43 -7.40 21.32 -11.98
C ALA A 43 -7.68 20.50 -13.25
N ASP A 44 -6.78 19.59 -13.61
CA ASP A 44 -6.94 18.60 -14.68
C ASP A 44 -8.16 17.69 -14.43
N LEU A 45 -8.29 17.15 -13.21
CA LEU A 45 -9.40 16.29 -12.84
C LEU A 45 -10.74 17.05 -12.84
N ALA A 46 -10.74 18.30 -12.42
CA ALA A 46 -11.93 19.14 -12.43
C ALA A 46 -12.43 19.42 -13.86
N ASN A 47 -11.51 19.68 -14.79
CA ASN A 47 -11.83 19.93 -16.20
C ASN A 47 -12.36 18.68 -16.92
N GLU A 48 -11.92 17.49 -16.49
CA GLU A 48 -12.38 16.20 -17.02
C GLU A 48 -13.68 15.70 -16.37
N GLY A 49 -14.25 16.47 -15.43
CA GLY A 49 -15.52 16.16 -14.78
C GLY A 49 -15.42 15.10 -13.69
N PHE A 50 -14.21 14.84 -13.16
CA PHE A 50 -14.07 13.98 -11.99
C PHE A 50 -14.65 14.68 -10.75
N ALA A 51 -15.39 13.91 -9.96
CA ALA A 51 -15.96 14.33 -8.70
C ALA A 51 -15.67 13.28 -7.63
N GLU A 52 -15.67 13.70 -6.36
CA GLU A 52 -15.56 12.78 -5.23
C GLU A 52 -16.81 11.87 -5.21
N VAL A 53 -16.61 10.57 -5.45
CA VAL A 53 -17.71 9.60 -5.51
C VAL A 53 -17.93 8.89 -4.17
N THR A 54 -16.86 8.68 -3.41
CA THR A 54 -16.87 8.09 -2.07
C THR A 54 -15.53 8.33 -1.38
N ARG A 55 -15.53 8.33 -0.05
CA ARG A 55 -14.31 8.35 0.76
C ARG A 55 -14.21 7.07 1.57
N LEU A 56 -13.04 6.43 1.52
CA LEU A 56 -12.77 5.21 2.27
C LEU A 56 -11.89 5.52 3.47
N TRP A 57 -12.37 5.14 4.65
CA TRP A 57 -11.66 5.30 5.90
C TRP A 57 -11.16 3.94 6.36
N TYR A 58 -9.85 3.81 6.60
CA TYR A 58 -9.24 2.57 7.06
C TYR A 58 -8.80 2.70 8.51
N SER A 59 -9.17 1.72 9.34
CA SER A 59 -8.69 1.57 10.71
C SER A 59 -7.66 0.43 10.75
N PRO A 60 -6.36 0.73 10.95
CA PRO A 60 -5.32 -0.29 11.03
C PRO A 60 -5.50 -1.26 12.21
N SER A 61 -5.94 -0.74 13.36
CA SER A 61 -6.15 -1.53 14.58
C SER A 61 -7.30 -2.54 14.44
N GLY A 62 -8.37 -2.16 13.72
CA GLY A 62 -9.53 -3.02 13.51
C GLY A 62 -9.48 -3.87 12.24
N LYS A 63 -8.58 -3.56 11.29
CA LYS A 63 -8.65 -4.03 9.89
C LYS A 63 -10.03 -3.82 9.28
N LYS A 64 -10.64 -2.68 9.62
CA LYS A 64 -11.99 -2.32 9.17
C LYS A 64 -11.92 -1.14 8.23
N ILE A 65 -12.79 -1.17 7.23
CA ILE A 65 -13.06 -0.04 6.38
C ILE A 65 -14.42 0.56 6.76
N VAL A 66 -14.54 1.87 6.64
CA VAL A 66 -15.81 2.60 6.69
C VAL A 66 -15.92 3.40 5.41
N THR A 67 -17.05 3.28 4.74
CA THR A 67 -17.31 3.97 3.49
C THR A 67 -18.18 5.18 3.77
N GLU A 68 -17.70 6.36 3.40
CA GLU A 68 -18.48 7.59 3.40
C GLU A 68 -19.10 7.79 2.02
N LEU A 69 -20.43 7.92 2.00
CA LEU A 69 -21.25 8.10 0.80
C LEU A 69 -22.34 9.13 1.13
N ASP A 70 -22.50 10.12 0.27
CA ASP A 70 -23.51 11.17 0.42
C ASP A 70 -23.47 11.88 1.80
N GLY A 71 -22.29 11.99 2.43
CA GLY A 71 -22.09 12.62 3.74
C GLY A 71 -22.44 11.76 4.96
N GLU A 72 -22.75 10.47 4.75
CA GLU A 72 -23.04 9.49 5.79
C GLU A 72 -22.00 8.36 5.81
N PHE A 73 -21.80 7.76 6.99
CA PHE A 73 -20.78 6.72 7.21
C PHE A 73 -21.40 5.33 7.32
N TYR A 74 -20.94 4.42 6.46
CA TYR A 74 -21.46 3.06 6.38
C TYR A 74 -20.36 2.04 6.71
N ARG A 75 -20.67 1.15 7.66
CA ARG A 75 -19.78 0.04 8.07
C ARG A 75 -20.10 -1.26 7.34
N GLU A 76 -21.32 -1.37 6.82
CA GLU A 76 -21.85 -2.58 6.20
C GLU A 76 -22.44 -2.24 4.84
N PHE A 77 -22.17 -3.09 3.85
CA PHE A 77 -22.75 -2.91 2.52
C PHE A 77 -24.27 -3.12 2.50
N LEU A 78 -24.80 -3.93 3.43
CA LEU A 78 -26.20 -4.33 3.45
C LEU A 78 -27.15 -3.17 3.79
N VAL A 79 -26.69 -2.19 4.59
CA VAL A 79 -27.49 -1.03 5.02
C VAL A 79 -27.65 0.04 3.94
N LEU A 80 -26.90 -0.06 2.84
CA LEU A 80 -26.97 0.88 1.73
C LEU A 80 -28.29 0.76 0.94
N SER A 81 -28.74 1.88 0.40
CA SER A 81 -29.86 1.91 -0.55
C SER A 81 -29.52 1.15 -1.85
N PRO A 82 -30.51 0.70 -2.63
CA PRO A 82 -30.25 0.02 -3.91
C PRO A 82 -29.36 0.82 -4.87
N ASP A 83 -29.53 2.15 -4.90
CA ASP A 83 -28.75 3.03 -5.79
C ASP A 83 -27.32 3.24 -5.27
N GLN A 84 -27.14 3.36 -3.95
CA GLN A 84 -25.83 3.40 -3.32
C GLN A 84 -25.07 2.09 -3.56
N LYS A 85 -25.73 0.94 -3.43
CA LYS A 85 -25.14 -0.38 -3.72
C LYS A 85 -24.64 -0.46 -5.16
N LYS A 86 -25.46 -0.07 -6.14
CA LYS A 86 -25.05 -0.02 -7.55
C LYS A 86 -23.84 0.88 -7.76
N ARG A 87 -23.81 2.05 -7.12
CA ARG A 87 -22.69 3.01 -7.21
C ARG A 87 -21.40 2.39 -6.66
N VAL A 88 -21.45 1.82 -5.45
CA VAL A 88 -20.29 1.17 -4.82
C VAL A 88 -19.77 0.00 -5.67
N LEU A 89 -20.65 -0.87 -6.18
CA LEU A 89 -20.25 -1.99 -7.03
C LEU A 89 -19.59 -1.53 -8.34
N ARG A 90 -20.08 -0.44 -8.94
CA ARG A 90 -19.45 0.17 -10.12
C ARG A 90 -18.04 0.69 -9.82
N ILE A 91 -17.87 1.39 -8.69
CA ILE A 91 -16.54 1.87 -8.28
C ILE A 91 -15.61 0.69 -8.03
N LEU A 92 -16.10 -0.36 -7.35
CA LEU A 92 -15.31 -1.55 -7.08
C LEU A 92 -14.84 -2.23 -8.36
N SER A 93 -15.67 -2.30 -9.41
CA SER A 93 -15.25 -2.87 -10.70
C SER A 93 -14.22 -2.00 -11.44
N LEU A 94 -14.36 -0.67 -11.36
CA LEU A 94 -13.38 0.25 -11.95
C LEU A 94 -12.04 0.16 -11.23
N TRP A 95 -12.09 0.10 -9.90
CA TRP A 95 -10.91 -0.02 -9.06
C TRP A 95 -10.23 -1.38 -9.24
N SER A 96 -10.99 -2.48 -9.32
CA SER A 96 -10.42 -3.79 -9.62
C SER A 96 -9.73 -3.81 -10.98
N ASN A 97 -10.35 -3.24 -12.03
CA ASN A 97 -9.74 -3.13 -13.35
C ASN A 97 -8.43 -2.32 -13.31
N TRP A 98 -8.41 -1.21 -12.57
CA TRP A 98 -7.22 -0.41 -12.36
C TRP A 98 -6.09 -1.22 -11.69
N THR A 99 -6.41 -2.03 -10.67
CA THR A 99 -5.43 -2.90 -10.02
C THR A 99 -4.96 -4.06 -10.90
N SER A 100 -5.82 -4.58 -11.78
CA SER A 100 -5.46 -5.69 -12.69
C SER A 100 -4.54 -5.25 -13.84
N LYS A 101 -4.62 -3.99 -14.27
CA LYS A 101 -3.76 -3.44 -15.35
C LYS A 101 -2.28 -3.35 -14.99
N THR A 102 -1.91 -3.45 -13.72
CA THR A 102 -0.50 -3.58 -13.30
C THR A 102 0.10 -4.95 -13.67
N SER A 103 -0.72 -5.96 -13.98
CA SER A 103 -0.25 -7.31 -14.33
C SER A 103 -0.13 -7.59 -15.84
N GLU A 104 -0.56 -6.68 -16.72
CA GLU A 104 -0.65 -6.95 -18.16
C GLU A 104 0.55 -6.46 -19.00
N SER A 105 1.57 -5.82 -18.42
CA SER A 105 2.79 -5.43 -19.16
C SER A 105 3.86 -6.52 -19.20
N SER A 106 3.52 -7.78 -18.90
CA SER A 106 4.46 -8.90 -19.03
C SER A 106 3.80 -10.24 -19.38
N VAL A 107 2.68 -10.27 -20.11
CA VAL A 107 2.25 -11.49 -20.84
C VAL A 107 1.51 -11.11 -22.12
N GLU A 108 2.14 -10.34 -23.02
CA GLU A 108 1.67 -10.29 -24.42
C GLU A 108 2.84 -10.11 -25.39
N LYS A 109 3.75 -11.09 -25.37
CA LYS A 109 4.48 -11.49 -26.57
C LYS A 109 4.78 -12.97 -26.45
N ILE A 110 3.81 -13.80 -26.83
CA ILE A 110 3.97 -14.98 -27.67
C ILE A 110 2.53 -15.45 -27.98
N GLU A 111 2.24 -15.53 -29.27
CA GLU A 111 1.08 -16.16 -29.91
C GLU A 111 -0.26 -15.40 -29.84
N THR A 112 -0.56 -14.61 -30.89
CA THR A 112 -1.51 -15.02 -31.95
C THR A 112 -1.58 -13.96 -33.05
N ALA A 113 -0.74 -14.11 -34.08
CA ALA A 113 -1.01 -13.56 -35.40
C ALA A 113 -0.60 -14.62 -36.43
N GLY A 114 -1.54 -15.51 -36.71
CA GLY A 114 -1.38 -16.60 -37.66
C GLY A 114 -2.75 -17.05 -38.17
N THR A 115 -3.52 -16.12 -38.74
CA THR A 115 -4.67 -16.47 -39.58
C THR A 115 -4.17 -17.18 -40.83
N PHE A 116 -4.30 -18.51 -40.87
CA PHE A 116 -4.45 -19.25 -42.12
C PHE A 116 -5.72 -20.07 -42.03
N GLY A 117 -6.70 -19.72 -42.85
CA GLY A 117 -7.91 -20.52 -43.02
C GLY A 117 -7.63 -21.81 -43.79
N GLY A 118 -8.31 -22.88 -43.35
CA GLY A 118 -8.80 -23.97 -44.20
C GLY A 118 -7.83 -25.08 -44.61
N GLN A 119 -7.85 -26.21 -43.87
CA GLN A 119 -8.29 -27.51 -44.42
C GLN A 119 -8.34 -28.61 -43.34
N GLU A 120 -9.55 -29.15 -43.18
CA GLU A 120 -9.93 -30.56 -43.04
C GLU A 120 -9.00 -31.59 -42.36
N LEU A 121 -9.53 -32.19 -41.30
CA LEU A 121 -8.98 -33.32 -40.55
C LEU A 121 -8.82 -34.58 -41.42
N LYS A 122 -7.61 -35.15 -41.44
CA LYS A 122 -7.41 -36.60 -41.60
C LYS A 122 -6.51 -37.13 -40.47
N PRO A 123 -6.92 -38.19 -39.75
CA PRO A 123 -6.08 -38.79 -38.71
C PRO A 123 -5.09 -39.75 -39.37
N ILE A 124 -3.80 -39.63 -39.07
CA ILE A 124 -2.82 -40.68 -39.39
C ILE A 124 -2.03 -41.02 -38.13
N GLN A 125 -2.02 -42.32 -37.84
CA GLN A 125 -1.44 -43.02 -36.69
C GLN A 125 0.09 -43.04 -36.69
N PHE A 126 0.63 -43.28 -35.48
CA PHE A 126 2.02 -43.50 -35.07
C PHE A 126 2.87 -44.36 -36.00
N GLU A 127 4.18 -44.04 -36.11
CA GLU A 127 5.30 -45.00 -36.07
C GLU A 127 6.57 -44.36 -35.47
N GLU A 128 7.45 -45.21 -34.98
CA GLU A 128 8.44 -45.06 -33.91
C GLU A 128 9.91 -44.79 -34.36
N PHE A 129 10.65 -43.99 -33.56
CA PHE A 129 12.10 -44.04 -33.21
C PHE A 129 13.20 -43.92 -34.32
N PRO A 130 14.52 -43.82 -33.99
CA PRO A 130 15.24 -43.00 -33.00
C PRO A 130 16.55 -42.32 -33.55
N ALA A 131 17.18 -41.52 -32.68
CA ALA A 131 18.65 -41.28 -32.51
C ALA A 131 19.51 -40.54 -33.56
N THR A 132 20.23 -39.54 -33.01
CA THR A 132 21.62 -39.11 -33.27
C THR A 132 22.03 -38.54 -34.63
N ASN A 133 22.46 -37.27 -34.62
CA ASN A 133 23.81 -36.79 -35.00
C ASN A 133 23.81 -35.26 -34.83
N ALA A 134 24.54 -34.72 -33.85
CA ALA A 134 25.97 -34.42 -33.89
C ALA A 134 26.32 -33.19 -34.76
N PHE A 135 26.84 -32.17 -34.06
CA PHE A 135 27.96 -31.32 -34.47
C PHE A 135 27.82 -30.37 -35.67
N HIS A 136 27.75 -29.06 -35.39
CA HIS A 136 28.71 -28.00 -35.80
C HIS A 136 28.03 -26.63 -35.59
N GLY A 137 28.67 -25.58 -35.06
CA GLY A 137 30.07 -25.37 -34.79
C GLY A 137 30.26 -24.16 -33.87
N GLN A 138 31.45 -24.10 -33.28
CA GLN A 138 32.00 -23.02 -32.47
C GLN A 138 32.00 -21.69 -33.24
N ALA A 139 31.86 -20.57 -32.52
CA ALA A 139 32.96 -19.60 -32.42
C ALA A 139 32.59 -18.47 -31.42
N ILE A 140 33.40 -18.43 -30.37
CA ILE A 140 33.60 -17.35 -29.41
C ILE A 140 34.15 -16.14 -30.16
N SER A 141 33.65 -14.94 -29.88
CA SER A 141 34.41 -13.69 -30.01
C SER A 141 33.86 -12.63 -29.06
N GLU A 142 34.50 -12.63 -27.90
CA GLU A 142 34.68 -11.54 -26.95
C GLU A 142 35.01 -10.20 -27.63
N VAL A 143 34.25 -9.15 -27.29
CA VAL A 143 34.70 -7.75 -27.44
C VAL A 143 34.36 -7.01 -26.16
N ILE A 144 35.34 -7.00 -25.27
CA ILE A 144 35.53 -5.97 -24.26
C ILE A 144 35.88 -4.68 -25.02
N ASN A 145 35.16 -3.58 -24.77
CA ASN A 145 35.88 -2.34 -24.46
C ASN A 145 35.03 -1.32 -23.67
N PRO A 146 35.64 -0.69 -22.65
CA PRO A 146 35.07 0.42 -21.89
C PRO A 146 35.46 1.76 -22.54
N ASN A 147 34.62 2.80 -22.40
CA ASN A 147 35.11 4.17 -22.20
C ASN A 147 33.97 5.13 -21.80
N PRO A 148 34.26 6.37 -21.35
CA PRO A 148 33.82 6.90 -20.08
C PRO A 148 33.04 8.21 -20.30
N ASP A 149 32.92 9.03 -19.26
CA ASP A 149 32.59 10.46 -19.33
C ASP A 149 31.24 10.85 -19.92
N PHE A 150 30.23 10.82 -19.04
CA PHE A 150 29.34 11.96 -18.92
C PHE A 150 29.24 12.36 -17.45
N GLU A 151 30.02 13.37 -17.05
CA GLU A 151 29.87 14.05 -15.77
C GLU A 151 28.70 15.06 -15.79
N LYS A 152 27.78 14.87 -14.84
CA LYS A 152 27.03 15.86 -14.01
C LYS A 152 25.83 16.67 -14.58
N PRO A 153 24.94 17.20 -13.70
CA PRO A 153 24.57 16.75 -12.34
C PRO A 153 23.05 16.80 -12.04
N GLY A 154 22.60 16.05 -11.02
CA GLY A 154 21.48 16.46 -10.17
C GLY A 154 20.18 15.65 -10.28
N GLN A 155 20.21 14.36 -9.98
CA GLN A 155 19.03 13.65 -9.47
C GLN A 155 19.51 12.64 -8.43
N SER A 156 19.05 12.84 -7.20
CA SER A 156 19.28 11.93 -6.08
C SER A 156 18.56 10.61 -6.37
N GLU A 157 19.25 9.70 -7.06
CA GLU A 157 18.83 8.30 -7.14
C GLU A 157 18.79 7.73 -5.70
N PRO A 158 17.67 7.10 -5.30
CA PRO A 158 17.65 6.28 -4.10
C PRO A 158 18.68 5.18 -4.30
N SER A 159 19.73 5.22 -3.49
CA SER A 159 20.89 4.36 -3.58
C SER A 159 20.46 2.89 -3.55
N LEU A 160 20.60 2.19 -4.68
CA LEU A 160 20.71 0.74 -4.64
C LEU A 160 21.95 0.41 -3.79
N PRO A 161 21.83 -0.34 -2.69
CA PRO A 161 22.98 -0.67 -1.88
C PRO A 161 23.90 -1.64 -2.63
N GLU A 162 25.18 -1.27 -2.65
CA GLU A 162 26.30 -2.12 -3.04
C GLU A 162 26.29 -3.47 -2.30
N PRO A 163 26.84 -4.54 -2.92
CA PRO A 163 26.94 -5.84 -2.28
C PRO A 163 28.07 -5.81 -1.25
N GLY A 164 27.72 -5.60 0.03
CA GLY A 164 28.75 -5.57 1.08
C GLY A 164 28.24 -5.24 2.46
N LYS A 165 27.28 -6.03 2.96
CA LYS A 165 26.67 -5.96 4.31
C LYS A 165 26.02 -4.60 4.66
N PRO A 166 24.75 -4.60 5.10
CA PRO A 166 24.09 -3.37 5.49
C PRO A 166 24.83 -2.71 6.67
N LYS A 167 25.17 -1.43 6.50
CA LYS A 167 25.88 -0.62 7.50
C LYS A 167 25.00 -0.29 8.72
N THR A 168 23.68 -0.43 8.61
CA THR A 168 22.71 -0.08 9.65
C THR A 168 22.31 -1.29 10.48
N ILE A 169 21.98 -1.05 11.76
CA ILE A 169 21.48 -2.10 12.67
C ILE A 169 20.19 -2.74 12.11
N ALA A 170 19.27 -1.92 11.61
CA ALA A 170 18.03 -2.38 10.98
C ALA A 170 18.31 -3.28 9.76
N GLY A 171 19.30 -2.94 8.95
CA GLY A 171 19.68 -3.78 7.81
C GLY A 171 20.35 -5.08 8.26
N GLN A 172 21.18 -5.07 9.31
CA GLN A 172 21.78 -6.31 9.85
C GLN A 172 20.70 -7.27 10.38
N ILE A 173 19.70 -6.74 11.09
CA ILE A 173 18.55 -7.51 11.55
C ILE A 173 17.73 -8.03 10.34
N SER A 174 17.61 -7.24 9.27
CA SER A 174 16.93 -7.68 8.03
C SER A 174 17.55 -8.92 7.41
N LEU A 175 18.88 -9.04 7.41
CA LEU A 175 19.55 -10.25 6.90
C LEU A 175 19.20 -11.50 7.72
N ILE A 176 19.09 -11.35 9.04
CA ILE A 176 18.69 -12.44 9.93
C ILE A 176 17.23 -12.83 9.65
N ILE A 177 16.36 -11.84 9.46
CA ILE A 177 14.96 -12.04 9.07
C ILE A 177 14.86 -12.81 7.75
N GLU A 178 15.59 -12.40 6.71
CA GLU A 178 15.59 -13.08 5.41
C GLU A 178 15.99 -14.56 5.55
N LYS A 179 17.03 -14.85 6.36
CA LYS A 179 17.45 -16.22 6.65
C LYS A 179 16.38 -17.02 7.42
N MET A 180 15.73 -16.41 8.40
CA MET A 180 14.63 -17.04 9.15
C MET A 180 13.40 -17.28 8.27
N LEU A 181 13.16 -16.42 7.28
CA LEU A 181 12.05 -16.53 6.34
C LEU A 181 12.20 -17.71 5.38
N GLU A 182 13.40 -18.22 5.12
CA GLU A 182 13.60 -19.37 4.21
C GLU A 182 12.83 -20.63 4.63
N THR A 183 12.62 -20.79 5.95
CA THR A 183 11.91 -21.92 6.56
C THR A 183 10.50 -21.56 7.05
N SER A 184 10.07 -20.31 6.85
CA SER A 184 8.82 -19.76 7.38
C SER A 184 7.72 -19.69 6.33
N PRO A 185 6.44 -19.89 6.70
CA PRO A 185 5.31 -19.64 5.80
C PRO A 185 5.17 -18.15 5.42
N LEU A 186 5.86 -17.22 6.10
CA LEU A 186 5.88 -15.80 5.76
C LEU A 186 6.82 -15.45 4.60
N ARG A 187 7.53 -16.44 4.02
CA ARG A 187 8.49 -16.24 2.92
C ARG A 187 7.88 -15.49 1.73
N GLU A 188 6.65 -15.85 1.36
CA GLU A 188 5.94 -15.26 0.22
C GLU A 188 5.61 -13.78 0.43
N LYS A 189 5.44 -13.35 1.69
CA LYS A 189 5.18 -11.95 2.02
C LYS A 189 6.48 -11.15 2.05
N GLY A 190 7.57 -11.73 2.54
CA GLY A 190 8.84 -11.01 2.72
C GLY A 190 8.75 -9.96 3.83
N ILE A 191 9.82 -9.81 4.62
CA ILE A 191 9.89 -8.83 5.70
C ILE A 191 11.24 -8.12 5.62
N LYS A 192 11.25 -6.78 5.66
CA LYS A 192 12.45 -5.95 5.62
C LYS A 192 12.36 -4.82 6.64
N LEU A 193 13.48 -4.46 7.24
CA LEU A 193 13.61 -3.33 8.14
C LEU A 193 14.51 -2.28 7.49
N ILE A 194 14.03 -1.05 7.45
CA ILE A 194 14.74 0.10 6.88
C ILE A 194 14.83 1.18 7.95
N GLU A 195 16.03 1.72 8.17
CA GLU A 195 16.21 2.87 9.07
C GLU A 195 15.71 4.14 8.40
N ASN A 196 14.92 4.94 9.12
CA ASN A 196 14.34 6.18 8.60
C ASN A 196 15.16 7.42 9.03
N GLU A 197 14.85 8.58 8.42
CA GLU A 197 15.56 9.85 8.68
C GLU A 197 15.45 10.35 10.13
N HIS A 198 14.48 9.82 10.90
CA HIS A 198 14.28 10.14 12.30
C HIS A 198 14.99 9.15 13.25
N HIS A 199 15.92 8.33 12.75
CA HIS A 199 16.56 7.23 13.49
C HIS A 199 15.58 6.17 14.03
N GLY A 200 14.35 6.14 13.51
CA GLY A 200 13.38 5.08 13.72
C GLY A 200 13.56 3.95 12.71
N VAL A 201 12.73 2.91 12.85
CA VAL A 201 12.78 1.73 11.97
C VAL A 201 11.42 1.57 11.29
N ASP A 202 11.44 1.69 9.98
CA ASP A 202 10.31 1.36 9.12
C ASP A 202 10.32 -0.14 8.83
N VAL A 203 9.20 -0.81 9.09
CA VAL A 203 9.04 -2.24 8.80
C VAL A 203 8.22 -2.42 7.55
N TRP A 204 8.77 -3.13 6.58
CA TRP A 204 8.10 -3.52 5.36
C TRP A 204 7.69 -4.98 5.42
N ILE A 205 6.42 -5.27 5.14
CA ILE A 205 5.88 -6.63 4.98
C ILE A 205 5.20 -6.69 3.61
N GLY A 206 5.83 -7.37 2.66
CA GLY A 206 5.45 -7.29 1.24
C GLY A 206 5.48 -5.86 0.73
N MET A 207 4.31 -5.31 0.42
CA MET A 207 4.13 -3.94 -0.07
C MET A 207 3.65 -2.97 1.02
N GLU A 208 3.40 -3.46 2.24
CA GLU A 208 2.91 -2.64 3.35
C GLU A 208 4.07 -2.09 4.17
N LYS A 209 4.04 -0.79 4.47
CA LYS A 209 4.99 -0.10 5.35
C LYS A 209 4.33 0.19 6.70
N PHE A 210 5.02 -0.12 7.78
CA PHE A 210 4.63 0.15 9.16
C PHE A 210 5.68 1.01 9.87
N ASP A 211 5.22 1.96 10.67
CA ASP A 211 6.06 2.80 11.52
C ASP A 211 6.37 2.05 12.82
N GLY A 212 7.48 1.31 12.83
CA GLY A 212 7.90 0.47 13.94
C GLY A 212 7.18 -0.88 14.06
N ILE A 213 7.67 -1.70 14.99
CA ILE A 213 7.20 -3.08 15.20
C ILE A 213 5.80 -3.15 15.83
N ASP A 214 5.47 -2.20 16.70
CA ASP A 214 4.21 -2.22 17.45
C ASP A 214 3.01 -1.83 16.57
N ALA A 215 3.24 -1.15 15.44
CA ALA A 215 2.23 -0.83 14.45
C ALA A 215 1.84 -2.02 13.55
N ILE A 216 2.58 -3.14 13.60
CA ILE A 216 2.37 -4.30 12.74
C ILE A 216 1.17 -5.13 13.22
N PRO A 217 0.14 -5.37 12.39
CA PRO A 217 -1.07 -6.06 12.81
C PRO A 217 -1.00 -7.58 12.57
N TYR A 218 0.22 -8.14 12.53
CA TYR A 218 0.52 -9.54 12.25
C TYR A 218 1.38 -10.10 13.40
N PRO A 219 0.81 -10.87 14.35
CA PRO A 219 1.54 -11.32 15.53
C PRO A 219 2.73 -12.20 15.16
N ASP A 220 2.59 -13.05 14.14
CA ASP A 220 3.66 -13.93 13.68
C ASP A 220 4.85 -13.13 13.11
N ALA A 221 4.57 -12.05 12.37
CA ALA A 221 5.60 -11.17 11.85
C ALA A 221 6.30 -10.39 12.98
N GLN A 222 5.54 -9.89 13.96
CA GLN A 222 6.11 -9.25 15.15
C GLN A 222 7.03 -10.20 15.92
N GLN A 223 6.60 -11.44 16.14
CA GLN A 223 7.40 -12.45 16.82
C GLN A 223 8.69 -12.75 16.05
N LEU A 224 8.61 -12.90 14.73
CA LEU A 224 9.76 -13.16 13.88
C LEU A 224 10.77 -12.01 13.96
N ILE A 225 10.32 -10.75 13.88
CA ILE A 225 11.18 -9.58 13.96
C ILE A 225 11.85 -9.48 15.35
N ARG A 226 11.10 -9.72 16.44
CA ARG A 226 11.67 -9.73 17.80
C ARG A 226 12.70 -10.87 17.96
N ALA A 227 12.41 -12.05 17.41
CA ALA A 227 13.33 -13.18 17.46
C ALA A 227 14.64 -12.89 16.69
N ALA A 228 14.54 -12.26 15.53
CA ALA A 228 15.70 -11.84 14.74
C ALA A 228 16.53 -10.76 15.46
N ALA A 229 15.88 -9.76 16.06
CA ALA A 229 16.57 -8.74 16.86
C ALA A 229 17.29 -9.35 18.07
N ALA A 230 16.64 -10.26 18.80
CA ALA A 230 17.26 -10.97 19.92
C ALA A 230 18.44 -11.85 19.48
N GLN A 231 18.38 -12.44 18.28
CA GLN A 231 19.53 -13.16 17.73
C GLN A 231 20.69 -12.22 17.42
N TRP A 232 20.41 -11.09 16.78
CA TRP A 232 21.41 -10.07 16.47
C TRP A 232 22.11 -9.57 17.75
N GLU A 233 21.36 -9.27 18.81
CA GLU A 233 21.92 -8.81 20.09
C GLU A 233 22.90 -9.83 20.70
N ARG A 234 22.57 -11.12 20.64
CA ARG A 234 23.46 -12.19 21.12
C ARG A 234 24.75 -12.26 20.32
N GLU A 235 24.66 -12.16 19.00
CA GLU A 235 25.83 -12.17 18.10
C GLU A 235 26.71 -10.94 18.37
N ALA A 236 26.12 -9.76 18.49
CA ALA A 236 26.82 -8.52 18.81
C ALA A 236 27.50 -8.55 20.19
N GLU A 237 26.87 -9.14 21.21
CA GLU A 237 27.46 -9.27 22.55
C GLU A 237 28.66 -10.24 22.55
N LEU A 238 28.57 -11.35 21.81
CA LEU A 238 29.67 -12.31 21.66
C LEU A 238 30.88 -11.66 20.96
N GLU A 239 30.65 -10.93 19.87
CA GLU A 239 31.72 -10.20 19.17
C GLU A 239 32.38 -9.16 20.08
N ARG A 240 31.59 -8.42 20.88
CA ARG A 240 32.11 -7.44 21.84
C ARG A 240 32.98 -8.10 22.91
N LYS A 241 32.59 -9.28 23.42
CA LYS A 241 33.37 -10.03 24.41
C LYS A 241 34.68 -10.59 23.84
N LEU A 242 34.65 -11.03 22.58
CA LEU A 242 35.84 -11.52 21.87
C LEU A 242 36.82 -10.39 21.52
N SER A 243 36.30 -9.20 21.18
CA SER A 243 37.12 -8.03 20.85
C SER A 243 37.60 -7.24 22.07
N GLY A 244 36.94 -7.35 23.22
CA GLY A 244 37.24 -6.60 24.45
C GLY A 244 38.26 -7.26 25.39
N ASN A 245 38.85 -8.39 24.99
CA ASN A 245 39.82 -9.15 25.78
C ASN A 245 41.26 -9.07 25.20
N GLY A 246 41.61 -7.92 24.62
CA GLY A 246 42.95 -7.59 24.09
C GLY A 246 43.64 -6.53 24.92
#